data_AF-A0A2R6IIH6-F1
#
_entry.id   AF-A0A2R6IIH6-F1
#
_cell.length_a   1.000
_cell.length_b   1.000
_cell.length_c   1.000
_cell.angle_alpha   90.00
_cell.angle_beta   90.00
_cell.angle_gamma   90.00
#
_symmetry.space_group_name_H-M   'P 1'
#
loop_
_entity.id
_entity.type
_entity.pdbx_description
1 polymer ?
#
loop_
_entity_poly.entity_id
_entity_poly.type
_entity_poly.pdbx_seq_one_letter_code
_entity_poly.pdbx_strand_id
1 'polypeptide(L)'
;MRFLLGLPNSRLDAYAGKYCSRGAVFVGSLLFGLAVFGVVAGALLQEPSPAGFLLFVGATVVYGLVFLGVGLALSAFLDSETSVTAGIISAHVLFRGGWMVLQWLGLRVTRGPGETAARPFPEWYYFSGRANPMNAYAKLLDTLFNEGPQFPLLTTPLPEADSVATGDADAVAALLAWLVVVPVVGYLGFKNKDVL
;
A
#
# COMPACT_ATOMS: atom_id res chain seq x y z
N MET A 1 -7.72 -21.70 -21.09
CA MET A 1 -8.82 -21.95 -20.13
C MET A 1 -10.09 -22.18 -20.92
N ARG A 2 -10.50 -23.44 -21.14
CA ARG A 2 -11.66 -23.77 -22.00
C ARG A 2 -12.60 -24.78 -21.32
N PHE A 3 -12.86 -24.58 -20.02
CA PHE A 3 -13.71 -25.45 -19.20
C PHE A 3 -14.59 -24.67 -18.20
N LEU A 4 -15.04 -23.46 -18.55
CA LEU A 4 -16.04 -22.73 -17.75
C LEU A 4 -17.44 -22.67 -18.39
N LEU A 5 -17.69 -23.44 -19.45
CA LEU A 5 -18.98 -23.45 -20.17
C LEU A 5 -19.99 -24.49 -19.62
N GLY A 6 -20.05 -24.69 -18.30
CA GLY A 6 -21.01 -25.66 -17.74
C GLY A 6 -21.51 -25.44 -16.31
N LEU A 7 -20.95 -24.50 -15.55
CA LEU A 7 -21.39 -24.22 -14.18
C LEU A 7 -21.79 -22.75 -14.02
N PRO A 8 -22.87 -22.46 -13.28
CA PRO A 8 -23.39 -21.10 -13.05
C PRO A 8 -22.52 -20.34 -12.04
N ASN A 9 -21.19 -20.33 -12.25
CA ASN A 9 -20.29 -19.55 -11.42
C ASN A 9 -20.35 -18.09 -11.87
N SER A 10 -20.60 -17.20 -10.93
CA SER A 10 -20.58 -15.77 -11.24
C SER A 10 -19.15 -15.33 -11.56
N ARG A 11 -18.98 -14.31 -12.40
CA ARG A 11 -17.65 -13.73 -12.69
C ARG A 11 -16.95 -13.23 -11.43
N LEU A 12 -17.73 -12.86 -10.41
CA LEU A 12 -17.23 -12.49 -9.08
C LEU A 12 -16.56 -13.69 -8.41
N ASP A 13 -17.19 -14.86 -8.39
CA ASP A 13 -16.65 -16.06 -7.75
C ASP A 13 -15.34 -16.49 -8.40
N ALA A 14 -15.25 -16.41 -9.73
CA ALA A 14 -14.03 -16.72 -10.46
C ALA A 14 -12.88 -15.74 -10.11
N TYR A 15 -13.17 -14.44 -10.04
CA TYR A 15 -12.19 -13.42 -9.67
C TYR A 15 -11.76 -13.56 -8.20
N ALA A 16 -12.71 -13.70 -7.30
CA ALA A 16 -12.47 -13.88 -5.86
C ALA A 16 -11.66 -15.14 -5.59
N GLY A 17 -11.98 -16.27 -6.21
CA GLY A 17 -11.20 -17.49 -6.11
C GLY A 17 -9.75 -17.28 -6.56
N LYS A 18 -9.53 -16.67 -7.73
CA LYS A 18 -8.19 -16.34 -8.23
C LYS A 18 -7.41 -15.42 -7.28
N TYR A 19 -8.07 -14.37 -6.79
CA TYR A 19 -7.48 -13.41 -5.85
C TYR A 19 -7.09 -14.09 -4.55
N CYS A 20 -8.00 -14.86 -3.94
CA CYS A 20 -7.79 -15.58 -2.70
C CYS A 20 -6.69 -16.64 -2.83
N SER A 21 -6.63 -17.40 -3.92
CA SER A 21 -5.56 -18.39 -4.12
C SER A 21 -4.18 -17.74 -4.19
N ARG A 22 -4.03 -16.65 -4.94
CA ARG A 22 -2.76 -15.92 -5.05
C ARG A 22 -2.40 -15.21 -3.75
N GLY A 23 -3.40 -14.60 -3.09
CA GLY A 23 -3.26 -13.98 -1.79
C GLY A 23 -2.81 -14.98 -0.73
N ALA A 24 -3.39 -16.18 -0.67
CA ALA A 24 -3.02 -17.21 0.29
C ALA A 24 -1.56 -17.68 0.13
N VAL A 25 -1.12 -17.93 -1.12
CA VAL A 25 0.27 -18.29 -1.39
C VAL A 25 1.22 -17.17 -0.96
N PHE A 26 0.92 -15.93 -1.35
CA PHE A 26 1.70 -14.76 -0.98
C PHE A 26 1.79 -14.56 0.54
N VAL A 27 0.64 -14.56 1.23
CA VAL A 27 0.57 -14.39 2.69
C VAL A 27 1.29 -15.53 3.39
N GLY A 28 1.15 -16.77 2.93
CA GLY A 28 1.87 -17.92 3.49
C GLY A 28 3.40 -17.73 3.41
N SER A 29 3.91 -17.37 2.23
CA SER A 29 5.34 -17.10 2.04
C SER A 29 5.83 -15.90 2.86
N LEU A 30 5.03 -14.83 2.92
CA LEU A 30 5.35 -13.63 3.70
C LEU A 30 5.41 -13.93 5.20
N LEU A 31 4.40 -14.64 5.73
CA LEU A 31 4.35 -15.03 7.14
C LEU A 31 5.50 -15.96 7.49
N PHE A 32 5.89 -16.88 6.60
CA PHE A 32 7.06 -17.71 6.80
C PHE A 32 8.34 -16.86 6.92
N GLY A 33 8.55 -15.93 5.99
CA GLY A 33 9.70 -15.01 6.06
C GLY A 33 9.71 -14.14 7.32
N LEU A 34 8.54 -13.62 7.70
CA LEU A 34 8.38 -12.83 8.93
C LEU A 34 8.59 -13.68 10.19
N ALA A 35 8.18 -14.94 10.20
CA ALA A 35 8.44 -15.85 11.32
C ALA A 35 9.93 -16.10 11.49
N VAL A 36 10.66 -16.36 10.41
CA VAL A 36 12.13 -16.50 10.44
C VAL A 36 12.77 -15.20 10.93
N PHE A 37 12.34 -14.05 10.40
CA PHE A 37 12.81 -12.75 10.86
C PHE A 37 12.52 -12.52 12.35
N GLY A 38 11.34 -12.88 12.84
CA GLY A 38 10.95 -12.75 14.25
C GLY A 38 11.82 -13.60 15.18
N VAL A 39 12.20 -14.82 14.77
CA VAL A 39 13.13 -15.67 15.52
C VAL A 39 14.51 -15.02 15.61
N VAL A 40 15.02 -14.50 14.49
CA VAL A 40 16.34 -13.83 14.46
C VAL A 40 16.32 -12.53 15.26
N ALA A 41 15.31 -11.69 15.07
CA ALA A 41 15.13 -10.44 15.81
C ALA A 41 14.99 -10.69 17.32
N GLY A 42 14.24 -11.73 17.71
CA GLY A 42 14.08 -12.15 19.10
C GLY A 42 15.39 -12.60 19.77
N ALA A 43 16.34 -13.12 18.98
CA ALA A 43 17.66 -13.53 19.48
C ALA A 43 18.67 -12.38 19.56
N LEU A 44 18.51 -11.34 18.72
CA LEU A 44 19.48 -10.25 18.57
C LEU A 44 19.09 -8.96 19.31
N LEU A 45 17.80 -8.66 19.41
CA LEU A 45 17.31 -7.43 20.04
C LEU A 45 17.20 -7.59 21.54
N GLN A 46 17.51 -6.52 22.28
CA GLN A 46 17.24 -6.45 23.70
C GLN A 46 15.79 -6.00 23.91
N GLU A 47 14.99 -6.81 24.61
CA GLU A 47 13.59 -6.54 24.96
C GLU A 47 12.63 -6.26 23.78
N PRO A 48 12.55 -7.13 22.75
CA PRO A 48 11.63 -6.94 21.65
C PRO A 48 10.16 -7.03 22.11
N SER A 49 9.34 -6.02 21.78
CA SER A 49 7.91 -6.03 22.06
C SER A 49 7.15 -7.07 21.21
N PRO A 50 6.60 -8.15 21.79
CA PRO A 50 5.86 -9.15 21.02
C PRO A 50 4.58 -8.59 20.41
N ALA A 51 3.92 -7.67 21.12
CA ALA A 51 2.74 -6.98 20.63
C ALA A 51 3.07 -6.07 19.43
N GLY A 52 4.17 -5.31 19.51
CA GLY A 52 4.66 -4.49 18.40
C GLY A 52 5.00 -5.32 17.17
N PHE A 53 5.61 -6.49 17.37
CA PHE A 53 5.90 -7.43 16.29
C PHE A 53 4.63 -7.98 15.62
N LEU A 54 3.61 -8.37 16.39
CA LEU A 54 2.34 -8.84 15.81
C LEU A 54 1.62 -7.75 15.01
N LEU A 55 1.62 -6.50 15.50
CA LEU A 55 1.08 -5.36 14.77
C LEU A 55 1.86 -5.08 13.49
N PHE A 56 3.19 -5.18 13.54
CA PHE A 56 4.07 -5.09 12.37
C PHE A 56 3.75 -6.16 11.32
N VAL A 57 3.58 -7.42 11.73
CA VAL A 57 3.18 -8.51 10.84
C VAL A 57 1.83 -8.19 10.18
N GLY A 58 0.84 -7.77 10.96
CA GLY A 58 -0.48 -7.38 10.45
C GLY A 58 -0.41 -6.25 9.42
N ALA A 59 0.31 -5.17 9.75
CA ALA A 59 0.51 -4.04 8.84
C ALA A 59 1.23 -4.45 7.55
N THR A 60 2.24 -5.32 7.66
CA THR A 60 3.02 -5.82 6.52
C THR A 60 2.17 -6.71 5.60
N VAL A 61 1.31 -7.57 6.17
CA VAL A 61 0.38 -8.40 5.40
C VAL A 61 -0.62 -7.53 4.63
N VAL A 62 -1.24 -6.54 5.30
CA VAL A 62 -2.16 -5.60 4.64
C VAL A 62 -1.45 -4.85 3.52
N TYR A 63 -0.29 -4.28 3.80
CA TYR A 63 0.52 -3.56 2.82
C TYR A 63 0.92 -4.44 1.61
N GLY A 64 1.35 -5.68 1.88
CA GLY A 64 1.67 -6.66 0.85
C GLY A 64 0.46 -7.00 -0.03
N LEU A 65 -0.71 -7.18 0.57
CA LEU A 65 -1.95 -7.44 -0.16
C LEU A 65 -2.38 -6.26 -1.04
N VAL A 66 -2.13 -5.01 -0.62
CA VAL A 66 -2.34 -3.83 -1.49
C VAL A 66 -1.53 -3.96 -2.78
N PHE A 67 -0.23 -4.23 -2.69
CA PHE A 67 0.63 -4.33 -3.88
C PHE A 67 0.37 -5.59 -4.72
N LEU A 68 0.02 -6.71 -4.08
CA LEU A 68 -0.47 -7.90 -4.79
C LEU A 68 -1.74 -7.56 -5.59
N GLY A 69 -2.67 -6.83 -4.98
CA GLY A 69 -3.86 -6.34 -5.65
C GLY A 69 -3.52 -5.46 -6.84
N VAL A 70 -2.52 -4.56 -6.72
CA VAL A 70 -2.12 -3.64 -7.81
C VAL A 70 -1.64 -4.46 -9.01
N GLY A 71 -0.78 -5.46 -8.77
CA GLY A 71 -0.32 -6.36 -9.83
C GLY A 71 -1.45 -7.15 -10.48
N LEU A 72 -2.44 -7.60 -9.70
CA LEU A 72 -3.63 -8.28 -10.23
C LEU A 72 -4.54 -7.35 -11.04
N ALA A 73 -4.74 -6.13 -10.58
CA ALA A 73 -5.51 -5.13 -11.31
C ALA A 73 -4.81 -4.82 -12.64
N LEU A 74 -3.50 -4.57 -12.64
CA LEU A 74 -2.72 -4.34 -13.86
C LEU A 74 -2.78 -5.52 -14.83
N SER A 75 -2.75 -6.76 -14.32
CA SER A 75 -2.93 -7.98 -15.12
C SER A 75 -4.29 -8.06 -15.81
N ALA A 76 -5.31 -7.36 -15.30
CA ALA A 76 -6.61 -7.26 -15.93
C ALA A 76 -6.66 -6.20 -17.03
N PHE A 77 -5.77 -5.20 -17.05
CA PHE A 77 -5.77 -4.13 -18.06
C PHE A 77 -4.70 -4.31 -19.14
N LEU A 78 -3.58 -4.95 -18.81
CA LEU A 78 -2.45 -5.13 -19.71
C LEU A 78 -2.48 -6.53 -20.34
N ASP A 79 -1.92 -6.63 -21.56
CA ASP A 79 -2.06 -7.84 -22.38
C ASP A 79 -0.82 -8.75 -22.37
N SER A 80 0.33 -8.24 -21.94
CA SER A 80 1.57 -9.01 -21.85
C SER A 80 2.14 -9.05 -20.44
N GLU A 81 2.81 -10.14 -20.10
CA GLU A 81 3.49 -10.31 -18.80
C GLU A 81 4.57 -9.24 -18.59
N THR A 82 5.34 -8.91 -19.64
CA THR A 82 6.35 -7.84 -19.59
C THR A 82 5.72 -6.48 -19.27
N SER A 83 4.58 -6.16 -19.89
CA SER A 83 3.84 -4.92 -19.59
C SER A 83 3.33 -4.89 -18.16
N VAL A 84 2.81 -6.01 -17.64
CA VAL A 84 2.34 -6.12 -16.25
C VAL A 84 3.49 -5.86 -15.28
N THR A 85 4.63 -6.50 -15.47
CA THR A 85 5.80 -6.32 -14.62
C THR A 85 6.30 -4.87 -14.66
N ALA A 86 6.40 -4.28 -15.86
CA ALA A 86 6.74 -2.87 -16.01
C ALA A 86 5.74 -1.97 -15.27
N GLY A 87 4.44 -2.24 -15.38
CA GLY A 87 3.40 -1.51 -14.68
C GLY A 87 3.51 -1.59 -13.16
N ILE A 88 3.85 -2.76 -12.60
CA ILE A 88 4.08 -2.94 -11.16
C ILE A 88 5.27 -2.09 -10.70
N ILE A 89 6.37 -2.13 -11.45
CA ILE A 89 7.57 -1.32 -11.16
C ILE A 89 7.22 0.16 -11.24
N SER A 90 6.50 0.59 -12.28
CA SER A 90 6.04 1.97 -12.44
C SER A 90 5.11 2.41 -11.30
N ALA A 91 4.20 1.55 -10.84
CA ALA A 91 3.34 1.84 -9.68
C ALA A 91 4.18 2.01 -8.41
N HIS A 92 5.18 1.17 -8.19
CA HIS A 92 6.11 1.34 -7.07
C HIS A 92 6.89 2.65 -7.15
N VAL A 93 7.45 3.00 -8.32
CA VAL A 93 8.15 4.28 -8.53
C VAL A 93 7.21 5.47 -8.35
N LEU A 94 5.96 5.36 -8.82
CA LEU A 94 4.93 6.37 -8.62
C LEU A 94 4.67 6.59 -7.14
N PHE A 95 4.37 5.55 -6.37
CA PHE A 95 4.12 5.71 -4.94
C PHE A 95 5.38 6.13 -4.17
N ARG A 96 6.56 5.64 -4.56
CA ARG A 96 7.80 5.94 -3.84
C ARG A 96 8.29 7.36 -4.07
N GLY A 97 8.16 7.91 -5.28
CA GLY A 97 8.74 9.20 -5.63
C GLY A 97 7.78 10.10 -6.40
N GLY A 98 7.09 9.55 -7.40
CA GLY A 98 6.16 10.32 -8.25
C GLY A 98 5.06 11.02 -7.44
N TRP A 99 4.55 10.37 -6.39
CA TRP A 99 3.52 10.91 -5.51
C TRP A 99 3.99 12.16 -4.79
N MET A 100 5.23 12.16 -4.25
CA MET A 100 5.80 13.34 -3.62
C MET A 100 5.97 14.48 -4.62
N VAL A 101 6.42 14.17 -5.85
CA VAL A 101 6.53 15.17 -6.93
C VAL A 101 5.17 15.81 -7.22
N LEU A 102 4.10 15.01 -7.28
CA LEU A 102 2.74 15.50 -7.48
C LEU A 102 2.28 16.39 -6.31
N GLN A 103 2.59 16.03 -5.06
CA GLN A 103 2.29 16.87 -3.90
C GLN A 103 3.01 18.21 -3.96
N TRP A 104 4.31 18.20 -4.28
CA TRP A 104 5.10 19.43 -4.44
C TRP A 104 4.60 20.30 -5.59
N LEU A 105 4.17 19.69 -6.69
CA LEU A 105 3.55 20.41 -7.79
C LEU A 105 2.22 21.04 -7.36
N GLY A 106 1.40 20.32 -6.58
CA GLY A 106 0.17 20.86 -5.99
C GLY A 106 0.43 22.06 -5.09
N LEU A 107 1.52 22.05 -4.29
CA LEU A 107 1.93 23.21 -3.50
C LEU A 107 2.30 24.39 -4.41
N ARG A 108 3.01 24.16 -5.53
CA ARG A 108 3.36 25.24 -6.48
C ARG A 108 2.13 25.88 -7.09
N VAL A 109 1.12 25.09 -7.42
CA VAL A 109 -0.13 25.60 -8.00
C VAL A 109 -0.96 26.37 -6.97
N THR A 110 -1.03 25.88 -5.73
CA THR A 110 -1.88 26.47 -4.68
C THR A 110 -1.26 27.67 -3.96
N ARG A 111 0.08 27.77 -3.90
CA ARG A 111 0.80 28.82 -3.15
C ARG A 111 1.66 29.74 -4.03
N GLY A 112 1.84 29.43 -5.31
CA GLY A 112 2.69 30.21 -6.20
C GLY A 112 4.20 29.98 -6.03
N PRO A 113 5.04 30.60 -6.89
CA PRO A 113 6.49 30.41 -6.87
C PRO A 113 7.13 31.03 -5.61
N GLY A 114 7.95 30.26 -4.88
CA GLY A 114 8.73 30.74 -3.73
C GLY A 114 8.13 30.41 -2.36
N GLU A 115 6.82 30.20 -2.26
CA GLU A 115 6.15 29.88 -0.99
C GLU A 115 5.95 28.38 -0.75
N THR A 116 6.38 27.53 -1.69
CA THR A 116 6.18 26.08 -1.59
C THR A 116 6.84 25.42 -0.40
N ALA A 117 7.96 25.96 0.08
CA ALA A 117 8.66 25.44 1.25
C ALA A 117 8.18 26.08 2.56
N ALA A 118 7.31 27.09 2.50
CA ALA A 118 6.80 27.78 3.68
C ALA A 118 5.93 26.83 4.51
N ARG A 119 6.20 26.77 5.81
CA ARG A 119 5.45 25.95 6.77
C ARG A 119 4.57 26.84 7.65
N PRO A 120 3.44 26.34 8.18
CA PRO A 120 2.92 24.97 8.02
C PRO A 120 2.42 24.67 6.60
N PHE A 121 2.39 23.39 6.23
CA PHE A 121 1.79 22.96 4.96
C PHE A 121 0.26 22.98 5.06
N PRO A 122 -0.47 23.13 3.93
CA PRO A 122 -1.92 23.15 3.97
C PRO A 122 -2.45 21.74 4.26
N GLU A 123 -3.65 21.64 4.84
CA GLU A 123 -4.20 20.37 5.31
C GLU A 123 -4.26 19.27 4.23
N TRP A 124 -4.64 19.62 3.01
CA TRP A 124 -4.68 18.70 1.87
C TRP A 124 -3.32 18.01 1.58
N TYR A 125 -2.20 18.66 1.93
CA TYR A 125 -0.86 18.11 1.73
C TYR A 125 -0.64 16.89 2.63
N TYR A 126 -1.11 16.94 3.87
CA TYR A 126 -1.02 15.81 4.80
C TYR A 126 -1.98 14.69 4.41
N PHE A 127 -3.22 15.00 4.02
CA PHE A 127 -4.16 14.00 3.51
C PHE A 127 -3.65 13.30 2.26
N SER A 128 -3.14 14.05 1.28
CA SER A 128 -2.54 13.46 0.07
C SER A 128 -1.33 12.61 0.41
N GLY A 129 -0.51 13.05 1.38
CA GLY A 129 0.66 12.30 1.83
C GLY A 129 0.26 10.99 2.47
N ARG A 130 -0.79 11.01 3.28
CA ARG A 130 -1.32 9.84 3.98
C ARG A 130 -2.06 8.88 3.07
N ALA A 131 -2.71 9.39 2.02
CA ALA A 131 -3.35 8.57 0.99
C ALA A 131 -2.35 7.71 0.20
N ASN A 132 -1.04 7.96 0.29
CA ASN A 132 -0.04 7.08 -0.29
C ASN A 132 0.13 5.81 0.58
N PRO A 133 -0.10 4.59 0.03
CA PRO A 133 -0.04 3.37 0.82
C PRO A 133 1.37 3.09 1.39
N MET A 134 2.44 3.52 0.71
CA MET A 134 3.80 3.39 1.22
C MET A 134 4.05 4.29 2.43
N ASN A 135 3.49 5.51 2.40
CA ASN A 135 3.64 6.46 3.49
C ASN A 135 2.78 6.08 4.69
N ALA A 136 1.55 5.60 4.44
CA ALA A 136 0.68 5.07 5.48
C ALA A 136 1.35 3.89 6.21
N TYR A 137 1.91 2.93 5.47
CA TYR A 137 2.67 1.82 6.06
C TYR A 137 3.91 2.30 6.82
N ALA A 138 4.72 3.19 6.24
CA ALA A 138 5.88 3.76 6.92
C ALA A 138 5.51 4.47 8.23
N LYS A 139 4.36 5.15 8.28
CA LYS A 139 3.87 5.77 9.51
C LYS A 139 3.54 4.75 10.60
N LEU A 140 2.92 3.64 10.24
CA LEU A 140 2.65 2.58 11.22
C LEU A 140 3.95 2.00 11.78
N LEU A 141 4.97 1.81 10.93
CA LEU A 141 6.28 1.34 11.40
C LEU A 141 6.97 2.35 12.30
N ASP A 142 6.94 3.63 11.92
CA ASP A 142 7.43 4.74 12.73
C ASP A 142 6.78 4.71 14.10
N THR A 143 5.46 4.58 14.21
CA THR A 143 4.76 4.50 15.50
C THR A 143 5.11 3.25 16.31
N LEU A 144 5.26 2.08 15.67
CA LEU A 144 5.51 0.82 16.36
C LEU A 144 6.95 0.66 16.89
N PHE A 145 7.92 1.27 16.21
CA PHE A 145 9.34 1.09 16.47
C PHE A 145 10.05 2.41 16.79
N ASN A 146 9.32 3.45 17.22
CA ASN A 146 9.86 4.79 17.42
C ASN A 146 10.86 4.86 18.59
N GLU A 147 12.12 4.56 18.32
CA GLU A 147 13.26 4.88 19.19
C GLU A 147 14.22 5.89 18.51
N GLY A 148 13.71 6.73 17.60
CA GLY A 148 14.47 7.78 16.90
C GLY A 148 14.10 7.94 15.41
N PRO A 149 14.77 8.84 14.66
CA PRO A 149 14.43 9.20 13.27
C PRO A 149 14.83 8.12 12.25
N GLN A 150 14.48 6.86 12.49
CA GLN A 150 14.96 5.70 11.73
C GLN A 150 14.06 5.37 10.52
N PHE A 151 12.77 5.74 10.56
CA PHE A 151 11.82 5.50 9.47
C PHE A 151 11.36 6.81 8.83
N PRO A 152 12.13 7.38 7.87
CA PRO A 152 11.78 8.64 7.26
C PRO A 152 10.44 8.51 6.49
N LEU A 153 9.43 9.21 6.98
CA LEU A 153 8.15 9.34 6.29
C LEU A 153 8.36 10.07 4.95
N LEU A 154 7.61 9.65 3.93
CA LEU A 154 7.57 10.35 2.65
C LEU A 154 6.96 11.75 2.82
N THR A 155 6.07 11.91 3.82
CA THR A 155 5.50 13.18 4.23
C THR A 155 5.61 13.31 5.75
N THR A 156 6.68 13.93 6.22
CA THR A 156 6.92 14.14 7.65
C THR A 156 6.28 15.44 8.14
N PRO A 157 5.31 15.38 9.07
CA PRO A 157 4.80 16.58 9.72
C PRO A 157 5.82 17.17 10.70
N LEU A 158 5.76 18.49 10.91
CA LEU A 158 6.43 19.10 12.06
C LEU A 158 5.64 18.82 13.33
N PRO A 159 6.27 18.87 14.52
CA PRO A 159 5.56 18.80 15.80
C PRO A 159 4.43 19.83 15.92
N GLU A 160 4.57 20.98 15.26
CA GLU A 160 3.60 22.09 15.25
C GLU A 160 2.46 21.89 14.23
N ALA A 161 2.48 20.84 13.42
CA ALA A 161 1.45 20.59 12.44
C ALA A 161 0.20 19.98 13.11
N ASP A 162 -0.82 20.80 13.30
CA ASP A 162 -2.13 20.38 13.81
C ASP A 162 -3.01 19.88 12.64
N SER A 163 -2.90 18.60 12.30
CA SER A 163 -3.71 17.97 11.25
C SER A 163 -4.09 16.56 11.63
N VAL A 164 -5.37 16.20 11.46
CA VAL A 164 -5.85 14.84 11.72
C VAL A 164 -5.11 13.81 10.87
N ALA A 165 -4.77 14.15 9.61
CA ALA A 165 -4.10 13.25 8.67
C ALA A 165 -2.69 12.79 9.08
N THR A 166 -2.13 13.35 10.16
CA THR A 166 -0.85 12.89 10.71
C THR A 166 -0.99 11.72 11.68
N GLY A 167 -2.18 11.47 12.22
CA GLY A 167 -2.46 10.45 13.24
C GLY A 167 -2.44 9.01 12.71
N ASP A 168 -2.33 8.03 13.61
CA ASP A 168 -2.19 6.62 13.22
C ASP A 168 -3.47 6.03 12.60
N ALA A 169 -4.64 6.48 13.07
CA ALA A 169 -5.94 6.05 12.56
C ALA A 169 -6.07 6.30 11.05
N ASP A 170 -5.58 7.45 10.56
CA ASP A 170 -5.61 7.80 9.15
C ASP A 170 -4.66 6.94 8.31
N ALA A 171 -3.53 6.48 8.88
CA ALA A 171 -2.67 5.50 8.21
C ALA A 171 -3.36 4.14 8.06
N VAL A 172 -4.01 3.68 9.12
CA VAL A 172 -4.78 2.43 9.08
C VAL A 172 -5.92 2.55 8.06
N ALA A 173 -6.69 3.64 8.12
CA ALA A 173 -7.80 3.90 7.21
C ALA A 173 -7.33 3.95 5.74
N ALA A 174 -6.22 4.63 5.45
CA ALA A 174 -5.67 4.69 4.10
C ALA A 174 -5.28 3.30 3.57
N LEU A 175 -4.58 2.49 4.37
CA LEU A 175 -4.21 1.13 3.95
C LEU A 175 -5.43 0.23 3.72
N LEU A 176 -6.43 0.29 4.60
CA LEU A 176 -7.67 -0.47 4.44
C LEU A 176 -8.46 0.00 3.22
N ALA A 177 -8.49 1.30 2.94
CA ALA A 177 -9.11 1.83 1.73
C ALA A 177 -8.44 1.26 0.47
N TRP A 178 -7.10 1.26 0.41
CA TRP A 178 -6.38 0.66 -0.71
C TRP A 178 -6.59 -0.85 -0.83
N LEU A 179 -6.67 -1.56 0.30
CA LEU A 179 -6.95 -2.99 0.36
C LEU A 179 -8.29 -3.35 -0.28
N VAL A 180 -9.26 -2.42 -0.26
CA VAL A 180 -10.58 -2.61 -0.90
C VAL A 180 -10.60 -2.07 -2.32
N VAL A 181 -10.11 -0.84 -2.54
CA VAL A 181 -10.19 -0.13 -3.82
C VAL A 181 -9.49 -0.91 -4.92
N VAL A 182 -8.31 -1.46 -4.65
CA VAL A 182 -7.50 -2.11 -5.68
C VAL A 182 -8.12 -3.42 -6.19
N PRO A 183 -8.58 -4.35 -5.32
CA PRO A 183 -9.33 -5.51 -5.78
C PRO A 183 -10.62 -5.14 -6.52
N VAL A 184 -11.32 -4.09 -6.09
CA VAL A 184 -12.52 -3.61 -6.78
C VAL A 184 -12.18 -3.12 -8.20
N VAL A 185 -11.13 -2.30 -8.35
CA VAL A 185 -10.65 -1.85 -9.67
C VAL A 185 -10.23 -3.02 -10.55
N GLY A 186 -9.52 -4.00 -9.99
CA GLY A 186 -9.15 -5.22 -10.71
C GLY A 186 -10.35 -6.05 -11.15
N TYR A 187 -11.39 -6.17 -10.31
CA TYR A 187 -12.63 -6.83 -10.65
C TYR A 187 -13.39 -6.10 -11.77
N LEU A 188 -13.47 -4.77 -11.71
CA LEU A 188 -14.11 -3.96 -12.75
C LEU A 188 -13.39 -4.11 -14.10
N GLY A 189 -12.06 -4.14 -14.10
CA GLY A 189 -11.27 -4.44 -15.30
C GLY A 189 -11.54 -5.86 -15.83
N PHE A 190 -11.55 -6.85 -14.94
CA PHE A 190 -11.83 -8.24 -15.29
C PHE A 190 -13.23 -8.45 -15.87
N LYS A 191 -14.24 -7.75 -15.32
CA LYS A 191 -15.62 -7.81 -15.80
C LYS A 191 -15.74 -7.31 -17.24
N ASN A 192 -14.97 -6.28 -17.59
CA ASN A 192 -15.04 -5.61 -18.89
C ASN A 192 -14.17 -6.25 -19.98
N LYS A 193 -13.22 -7.14 -19.63
CA LYS A 193 -12.49 -7.93 -20.65
C LYS A 193 -13.39 -9.06 -21.18
N ASP A 194 -13.72 -8.97 -22.46
CA ASP A 194 -14.30 -10.07 -23.23
C ASP A 194 -13.26 -11.17 -23.40
N VAL A 195 -13.24 -12.12 -22.45
CA VAL A 195 -12.63 -13.43 -22.68
C VAL A 195 -13.64 -14.27 -23.47
N LEU A 196 -13.57 -14.17 -24.79
CA LEU A 196 -14.11 -15.14 -25.77
C LEU A 196 -13.03 -16.16 -26.13
#